data_AF-A0A8I3A6M4-F1
#
_entry.id   AF-A0A8I3A6M4-F1
#
_cell.length_a   1.000
_cell.length_b   1.000
_cell.length_c   1.000
_cell.angle_alpha   90.00
_cell.angle_beta   90.00
_cell.angle_gamma   90.00
#
_symmetry.space_group_name_H-M   'P 1'
#
loop_
_entity.id
_entity.type
_entity.pdbx_description
1 polymer ?
#
loop_
_entity_poly.entity_id
_entity_poly.type
_entity_poly.pdbx_seq_one_letter_code
_entity_poly.pdbx_strand_id
1 'polypeptide(L)'
;MTLPYAFEKQVALVAVRRACALTSSVFNRLVKNETLTKGDKSPVTVGDYSAQAVVNTILGRAFPADPIVGEEDAAEMRQESNSELKSRIIALANEALTAPLGPGETSNWGLGPGQERTPEELMDAIDRGGDQGGRTGRRWTLDPIDGTKGFLRGGQYAVCLALIVDGQVVLGLIGCPNLPVKSDEPDGRKGCIFVVVKGQGAEQVTLSGDRSVPLTIPPVVPGTLNFLESVEAAHADLAFNNRISELLNITRAPARMDSQAKYGCLARGDGGVYLRMPTGTGYREKIWDHASGSLLVEECGGVITDSRGKSLDFGLGRSLGENYGFIAAGKDVHSQVLAAVQQALAETTLLFVGFILAVLYVARAISSRFQSTKASLEQRGITLSRDGVSLKTERRFDRDAYLDATQRGLVKALGAATVGSESHKHAFLPPADERQKHVFGVSLRRSHGNNERGEGHQ
;
A
#
# COMPACT_ATOMS: atom_id res chain seq x y z
N MET A 1 8.00 30.69 -31.85
CA MET A 1 7.84 29.23 -31.67
C MET A 1 6.95 29.03 -30.47
N THR A 2 5.82 28.31 -30.60
CA THR A 2 5.01 27.90 -29.45
C THR A 2 5.80 26.88 -28.63
N LEU A 3 5.84 27.04 -27.30
CA LEU A 3 6.48 26.07 -26.42
C LEU A 3 5.82 24.69 -26.61
N PRO A 4 6.60 23.60 -26.70
CA PRO A 4 6.03 22.25 -26.74
C PRO A 4 5.07 22.01 -25.57
N TYR A 5 3.97 21.32 -25.83
CA TYR A 5 2.95 20.96 -24.84
C TYR A 5 2.22 22.14 -24.15
N ALA A 6 2.29 23.36 -24.71
CA ALA A 6 1.63 24.52 -24.11
C ALA A 6 0.10 24.37 -24.06
N PHE A 7 -0.51 23.82 -25.12
CA PHE A 7 -1.96 23.59 -25.19
C PHE A 7 -2.39 22.48 -24.23
N GLU A 8 -1.63 21.38 -24.19
CA GLU A 8 -1.80 20.27 -23.27
C GLU A 8 -1.73 20.73 -21.82
N LYS A 9 -0.73 21.55 -21.46
CA LYS A 9 -0.61 22.14 -20.13
C LYS A 9 -1.85 22.94 -19.76
N GLN A 10 -2.37 23.75 -20.68
CA GLN A 10 -3.56 24.56 -20.43
C GLN A 10 -4.81 23.69 -20.17
N VAL A 11 -5.07 22.71 -21.04
CA VAL A 11 -6.21 21.80 -20.91
C VAL A 11 -6.11 21.01 -19.61
N ALA A 12 -4.94 20.43 -19.32
CA ALA A 12 -4.71 19.63 -18.13
C ALA A 12 -4.85 20.45 -16.85
N LEU A 13 -4.37 21.70 -16.84
CA LEU A 13 -4.52 22.60 -15.69
C LEU A 13 -5.99 22.90 -15.39
N VAL A 14 -6.79 23.12 -16.43
CA VAL A 14 -8.25 23.32 -16.30
C VAL A 14 -8.93 22.05 -15.79
N ALA A 15 -8.59 20.89 -16.35
CA ALA A 15 -9.15 19.60 -15.94
C ALA A 15 -8.87 19.30 -14.46
N VAL A 16 -7.61 19.42 -14.03
CA VAL A 16 -7.21 19.20 -12.63
C VAL A 16 -7.85 20.21 -11.71
N ARG A 17 -7.94 21.50 -12.08
CA ARG A 17 -8.60 22.52 -11.26
C ARG A 17 -10.08 22.22 -11.05
N ARG A 18 -10.80 21.82 -12.09
CA ARG A 18 -12.23 21.43 -12.00
C ARG A 18 -12.40 20.19 -11.13
N ALA A 19 -11.55 19.18 -11.30
CA ALA A 19 -11.55 17.99 -10.44
C ALA A 19 -11.25 18.34 -8.97
N CYS A 20 -10.26 19.18 -8.69
CA CYS A 20 -9.96 19.63 -7.32
C CYS A 20 -11.14 20.35 -6.67
N ALA A 21 -11.82 21.23 -7.41
CA ALA A 21 -13.02 21.91 -6.91
C ALA A 21 -14.15 20.90 -6.60
N LEU A 22 -14.35 19.92 -7.48
CA LEU A 22 -15.29 18.82 -7.28
C LEU A 22 -14.96 18.02 -6.02
N THR A 23 -13.73 17.51 -5.90
CA THR A 23 -13.34 16.64 -4.78
C THR A 23 -13.40 17.39 -3.45
N SER A 24 -13.05 18.68 -3.42
CA SER A 24 -13.27 19.54 -2.26
C SER A 24 -14.74 19.69 -1.90
N SER A 25 -15.63 19.83 -2.89
CA SER A 25 -17.08 19.87 -2.66
C SER A 25 -17.60 18.55 -2.09
N VAL A 26 -17.19 17.42 -2.67
CA VAL A 26 -17.53 16.07 -2.19
C VAL A 26 -17.07 15.87 -0.75
N PHE A 27 -15.82 16.20 -0.44
CA PHE A 27 -15.28 16.09 0.91
C PHE A 27 -16.12 16.90 1.92
N ASN A 28 -16.41 18.16 1.61
CA ASN A 28 -17.17 19.02 2.52
C ASN A 28 -18.62 18.56 2.70
N ARG A 29 -19.26 18.05 1.65
CA ARG A 29 -20.67 17.62 1.70
C ARG A 29 -20.86 16.24 2.31
N LEU A 30 -20.03 15.27 1.94
CA LEU A 30 -20.26 13.86 2.23
C LEU A 30 -19.38 13.31 3.37
N VAL A 31 -18.19 13.90 3.59
CA VAL A 31 -17.26 13.43 4.62
C VAL A 31 -17.36 14.31 5.87
N LYS A 32 -17.19 15.62 5.71
CA LYS A 32 -17.12 16.56 6.85
C LYS A 32 -18.47 16.73 7.58
N ASN A 33 -19.59 16.68 6.86
CA ASN A 33 -20.93 16.86 7.44
C ASN A 33 -21.54 15.57 8.00
N GLU A 34 -20.72 14.54 8.28
CA GLU A 34 -21.12 13.25 8.88
C GLU A 34 -22.38 12.61 8.27
N THR A 35 -22.64 12.87 6.98
CA THR A 35 -23.85 12.35 6.32
C THR A 35 -23.78 10.83 6.11
N LEU A 36 -22.61 10.23 6.38
CA LEU A 36 -22.30 8.82 6.16
C LEU A 36 -21.59 8.23 7.38
N THR A 37 -21.88 6.96 7.67
CA THR A 37 -21.37 6.23 8.83
C THR A 37 -19.88 5.90 8.71
N LYS A 38 -19.19 5.83 9.87
CA LYS A 38 -17.77 5.49 9.97
C LYS A 38 -17.49 4.13 9.30
N GLY A 39 -16.77 4.15 8.19
CA GLY A 39 -16.41 2.95 7.40
C GLY A 39 -17.06 2.89 6.02
N ASP A 40 -17.99 3.79 5.71
CA ASP A 40 -18.56 3.90 4.36
C ASP A 40 -17.52 4.46 3.38
N LYS A 41 -17.23 3.70 2.33
CA LYS A 41 -16.31 4.07 1.24
C LYS A 41 -17.01 4.82 0.10
N SER A 42 -18.33 4.95 0.15
CA SER A 42 -19.12 5.67 -0.86
C SER A 42 -18.66 7.11 -1.14
N PRO A 43 -18.14 7.93 -0.18
CA PRO A 43 -17.68 9.29 -0.51
C PRO A 43 -16.48 9.29 -1.45
N VAL A 44 -15.55 8.33 -1.26
CA VAL A 44 -14.38 8.15 -2.12
C VAL A 44 -14.84 7.70 -3.48
N THR A 45 -15.62 6.62 -3.55
CA THR A 45 -16.18 6.11 -4.81
C THR A 45 -16.91 7.21 -5.60
N VAL A 46 -17.76 8.02 -4.95
CA VAL A 46 -18.44 9.12 -5.64
C VAL A 46 -17.45 10.19 -6.12
N GLY A 47 -16.45 10.53 -5.31
CA GLY A 47 -15.41 11.49 -5.68
C GLY A 47 -14.57 11.03 -6.86
N ASP A 48 -14.05 9.80 -6.81
CA ASP A 48 -13.19 9.19 -7.83
C ASP A 48 -13.88 9.16 -9.20
N TYR A 49 -15.06 8.56 -9.25
CA TYR A 49 -15.81 8.40 -10.50
C TYR A 49 -16.22 9.76 -11.08
N SER A 50 -16.64 10.71 -10.23
CA SER A 50 -17.04 12.04 -10.70
C SER A 50 -15.84 12.84 -11.21
N ALA A 51 -14.70 12.79 -10.51
CA ALA A 51 -13.48 13.45 -10.93
C ALA A 51 -12.94 12.86 -12.24
N GLN A 52 -12.93 11.52 -12.37
CA GLN A 52 -12.55 10.85 -13.62
C GLN A 52 -13.49 11.21 -14.78
N ALA A 53 -14.80 11.25 -14.55
CA ALA A 53 -15.77 11.65 -15.57
C ALA A 53 -15.50 13.09 -16.07
N VAL A 54 -15.25 14.03 -15.16
CA VAL A 54 -14.95 15.44 -15.50
C VAL A 54 -13.66 15.55 -16.29
N VAL A 55 -12.56 14.96 -15.81
CA VAL A 55 -11.25 15.03 -16.47
C VAL A 55 -11.32 14.38 -17.85
N ASN A 56 -11.90 13.18 -17.96
CA ASN A 56 -12.00 12.46 -19.22
C ASN A 56 -12.93 13.15 -20.22
N THR A 57 -13.97 13.85 -19.76
CA THR A 57 -14.82 14.68 -20.64
C THR A 57 -14.02 15.81 -21.25
N ILE A 58 -13.25 16.55 -20.44
CA ILE A 58 -12.43 17.68 -20.89
C ILE A 58 -11.35 17.21 -21.85
N LEU A 59 -10.61 16.16 -21.48
CA LEU A 59 -9.58 15.56 -22.34
C LEU A 59 -10.18 14.98 -23.62
N GLY A 60 -11.32 14.33 -23.55
CA GLY A 60 -11.98 13.75 -24.72
C GLY A 60 -12.48 14.77 -25.72
N ARG A 61 -12.79 16.00 -25.27
CA ARG A 61 -13.11 17.13 -26.16
C ARG A 61 -11.86 17.76 -26.76
N ALA A 62 -10.80 17.94 -25.98
CA ALA A 62 -9.57 18.59 -26.43
C ALA A 62 -8.68 17.67 -27.28
N PHE A 63 -8.63 16.38 -26.95
CA PHE A 63 -7.80 15.35 -27.57
C PHE A 63 -8.60 14.08 -27.87
N PRO A 64 -9.54 14.10 -28.84
CA PRO A 64 -10.45 12.98 -29.07
C PRO A 64 -9.76 11.65 -29.39
N ALA A 65 -8.58 11.68 -29.99
CA ALA A 65 -7.80 10.49 -30.35
C ALA A 65 -6.84 10.00 -29.25
N ASP A 66 -6.62 10.78 -28.18
CA ASP A 66 -5.70 10.37 -27.12
C ASP A 66 -6.39 9.34 -26.20
N PRO A 67 -5.81 8.14 -26.02
CA PRO A 67 -6.26 7.18 -25.01
C PRO A 67 -5.90 7.65 -23.60
N ILE A 68 -6.64 7.11 -22.61
CA ILE A 68 -6.47 7.46 -21.19
C ILE A 68 -6.35 6.17 -20.38
N VAL A 69 -5.32 6.09 -19.54
CA VAL A 69 -5.15 5.08 -18.50
C VAL A 69 -5.62 5.67 -17.18
N GLY A 70 -6.91 5.53 -16.89
CA GLY A 70 -7.54 5.95 -15.63
C GLY A 70 -7.64 4.79 -14.63
N GLU A 71 -7.71 5.08 -13.35
CA GLU A 71 -7.85 4.07 -12.29
C GLU A 71 -9.20 3.33 -12.35
N GLU A 72 -10.29 4.08 -12.52
CA GLU A 72 -11.66 3.58 -12.40
C GLU A 72 -12.24 3.08 -13.73
N ASP A 73 -13.24 2.20 -13.65
CA ASP A 73 -14.10 1.78 -14.77
C ASP A 73 -15.58 1.82 -14.36
N ALA A 74 -16.50 1.97 -15.31
CA ALA A 74 -17.92 2.16 -14.98
C ALA A 74 -18.68 0.84 -14.80
N ALA A 75 -18.05 -0.34 -14.81
CA ALA A 75 -18.74 -1.62 -14.86
C ALA A 75 -19.67 -1.83 -13.65
N GLU A 76 -19.23 -1.45 -12.44
CA GLU A 76 -20.06 -1.50 -11.24
C GLU A 76 -21.18 -0.45 -11.26
N MET A 77 -20.89 0.76 -11.74
CA MET A 77 -21.86 1.87 -11.77
C MET A 77 -22.95 1.69 -12.83
N ARG A 78 -22.74 0.77 -13.80
CA ARG A 78 -23.75 0.38 -14.78
C ARG A 78 -24.78 -0.62 -14.22
N GLN A 79 -24.54 -1.22 -13.05
CA GLN A 79 -25.47 -2.15 -12.42
C GLN A 79 -26.63 -1.41 -11.73
N GLU A 80 -27.85 -1.95 -11.82
CA GLU A 80 -29.05 -1.34 -11.23
C GLU A 80 -28.98 -1.19 -9.70
N SER A 81 -28.24 -2.10 -9.04
CA SER A 81 -27.97 -2.09 -7.60
C SER A 81 -27.26 -0.82 -7.13
N ASN A 82 -26.54 -0.13 -8.01
CA ASN A 82 -25.78 1.09 -7.70
C ASN A 82 -26.46 2.38 -8.19
N SER A 83 -27.76 2.34 -8.50
CA SER A 83 -28.53 3.47 -9.07
C SER A 83 -28.46 4.76 -8.25
N GLU A 84 -28.44 4.69 -6.91
CA GLU A 84 -28.29 5.87 -6.04
C GLU A 84 -26.89 6.49 -6.16
N LEU A 85 -25.84 5.67 -6.08
CA LEU A 85 -24.45 6.13 -6.24
C LEU A 85 -24.22 6.72 -7.64
N LYS A 86 -24.71 6.04 -8.68
CA LYS A 86 -24.68 6.51 -10.07
C LYS A 86 -25.33 7.89 -10.18
N SER A 87 -26.51 8.08 -9.58
CA SER A 87 -27.22 9.36 -9.61
C SER A 87 -26.42 10.48 -8.94
N ARG A 88 -25.74 10.19 -7.81
CA ARG A 88 -24.86 11.16 -7.14
C ARG A 88 -23.65 11.53 -7.99
N ILE A 89 -23.02 10.54 -8.63
CA ILE A 89 -21.89 10.75 -9.55
C ILE A 89 -22.29 11.68 -10.70
N ILE A 90 -23.44 11.39 -11.34
CA ILE A 90 -23.97 12.19 -12.44
C ILE A 90 -24.23 13.63 -12.02
N ALA A 91 -24.86 13.83 -10.86
CA ALA A 91 -25.17 15.15 -10.35
C ALA A 91 -23.89 15.97 -10.08
N LEU A 92 -22.90 15.38 -9.40
CA LEU A 92 -21.66 16.06 -9.04
C LEU A 92 -20.76 16.35 -10.26
N ALA A 93 -20.66 15.39 -11.19
CA ALA A 93 -19.91 15.60 -12.43
C ALA A 93 -20.55 16.72 -13.26
N ASN A 94 -21.88 16.73 -13.41
CA ASN A 94 -22.57 17.79 -14.13
C ASN A 94 -22.44 19.14 -13.42
N GLU A 95 -22.56 19.20 -12.09
CA GLU A 95 -22.33 20.44 -11.33
C GLU A 95 -20.94 21.02 -11.62
N ALA A 96 -19.90 20.19 -11.66
CA ALA A 96 -18.55 20.64 -11.97
C ALA A 96 -18.35 21.03 -13.43
N LEU A 97 -18.98 20.32 -14.38
CA LEU A 97 -18.90 20.65 -15.81
C LEU A 97 -19.65 21.94 -16.15
N THR A 98 -20.80 22.19 -15.53
CA THR A 98 -21.68 23.31 -15.89
C THR A 98 -21.49 24.56 -15.04
N ALA A 99 -20.70 24.49 -13.97
CA ALA A 99 -20.34 25.67 -13.19
C ALA A 99 -19.70 26.76 -14.08
N PRO A 100 -19.92 28.07 -13.78
CA PRO A 100 -19.49 29.18 -14.62
C PRO A 100 -18.03 29.09 -15.06
N LEU A 101 -17.73 29.50 -16.29
CA LEU A 101 -16.37 29.46 -16.83
C LEU A 101 -15.44 30.36 -16.01
N GLY A 102 -14.33 29.76 -15.58
CA GLY A 102 -13.21 30.45 -14.93
C GLY A 102 -12.13 30.88 -15.92
N PRO A 103 -11.06 31.52 -15.41
CA PRO A 103 -9.94 31.96 -16.24
C PRO A 103 -9.27 30.82 -17.02
N GLY A 104 -9.15 31.00 -18.33
CA GLY A 104 -8.49 30.04 -19.23
C GLY A 104 -9.36 28.85 -19.66
N GLU A 105 -10.61 28.80 -19.22
CA GLU A 105 -11.57 27.77 -19.58
C GLU A 105 -12.41 28.17 -20.81
N THR A 106 -12.92 27.17 -21.52
CA THR A 106 -13.74 27.38 -22.73
C THR A 106 -14.85 26.35 -22.82
N SER A 107 -15.99 26.76 -23.37
CA SER A 107 -17.11 25.86 -23.67
C SER A 107 -16.78 24.79 -24.71
N ASN A 108 -15.74 25.01 -25.54
CA ASN A 108 -15.28 24.01 -26.52
C ASN A 108 -14.75 22.73 -25.86
N TRP A 109 -14.35 22.78 -24.59
CA TRP A 109 -13.95 21.60 -23.81
C TRP A 109 -15.11 20.97 -23.04
N GLY A 110 -16.35 21.36 -23.34
CA GLY A 110 -17.53 20.85 -22.67
C GLY A 110 -17.76 21.44 -21.29
N LEU A 111 -17.31 22.68 -21.06
CA LEU A 111 -17.44 23.40 -19.79
C LEU A 111 -18.42 24.58 -19.85
N GLY A 112 -19.01 24.91 -18.71
CA GLY A 112 -19.88 26.07 -18.53
C GLY A 112 -21.38 25.75 -18.68
N PRO A 113 -22.25 26.75 -18.41
CA PRO A 113 -23.70 26.53 -18.37
C PRO A 113 -24.24 25.95 -19.68
N GLY A 114 -25.12 24.95 -19.61
CA GLY A 114 -25.68 24.29 -20.79
C GLY A 114 -24.80 23.17 -21.38
N GLN A 115 -23.74 22.76 -20.68
CA GLN A 115 -22.87 21.64 -21.07
C GLN A 115 -23.15 20.35 -20.28
N GLU A 116 -24.37 20.19 -19.77
CA GLU A 116 -24.80 18.98 -19.07
C GLU A 116 -24.58 17.75 -19.96
N ARG A 117 -24.21 16.65 -19.31
CA ARG A 117 -23.99 15.35 -19.92
C ARG A 117 -25.06 14.39 -19.47
N THR A 118 -25.46 13.52 -20.40
CA THR A 118 -26.36 12.43 -20.07
C THR A 118 -25.67 11.44 -19.13
N PRO A 119 -26.44 10.63 -18.38
CA PRO A 119 -25.88 9.53 -17.60
C PRO A 119 -24.94 8.64 -18.41
N GLU A 120 -25.33 8.28 -19.63
CA GLU A 120 -24.57 7.42 -20.53
C GLU A 120 -23.26 8.10 -20.98
N GLU A 121 -23.30 9.38 -21.36
CA GLU A 121 -22.10 10.13 -21.74
C GLU A 121 -21.06 10.18 -20.61
N LEU A 122 -21.51 10.31 -19.35
CA LEU A 122 -20.60 10.31 -18.20
C LEU A 122 -20.02 8.93 -17.89
N MET A 123 -20.81 7.86 -18.04
CA MET A 123 -20.28 6.50 -17.88
C MET A 123 -19.26 6.19 -18.97
N ASP A 124 -19.54 6.60 -20.22
CA ASP A 124 -18.61 6.44 -21.34
C ASP A 124 -17.33 7.28 -21.14
N ALA A 125 -17.45 8.47 -20.53
CA ALA A 125 -16.29 9.26 -20.13
C ALA A 125 -15.44 8.54 -19.07
N ILE A 126 -16.05 7.86 -18.09
CA ILE A 126 -15.31 7.04 -17.11
C ILE A 126 -14.61 5.88 -17.82
N ASP A 127 -15.32 5.12 -18.67
CA ASP A 127 -14.80 3.96 -19.40
C ASP A 127 -13.67 4.31 -20.38
N ARG A 128 -13.57 5.58 -20.80
CA ARG A 128 -12.43 6.08 -21.59
C ARG A 128 -11.08 5.89 -20.88
N GLY A 129 -11.07 5.71 -19.55
CA GLY A 129 -9.90 5.35 -18.75
C GLY A 129 -9.38 3.91 -18.93
N GLY A 130 -10.01 3.11 -19.79
CA GLY A 130 -9.72 1.68 -19.97
C GLY A 130 -8.46 1.34 -20.76
N ASP A 131 -7.63 2.30 -21.19
CA ASP A 131 -6.40 2.00 -21.94
C ASP A 131 -5.43 1.12 -21.11
N GLN A 132 -4.72 0.22 -21.78
CA GLN A 132 -3.82 -0.71 -21.11
C GLN A 132 -2.39 -0.16 -20.95
N GLY A 133 -2.14 1.07 -21.40
CA GLY A 133 -0.81 1.66 -21.46
C GLY A 133 0.05 1.03 -22.56
N GLY A 134 1.33 1.39 -22.58
CA GLY A 134 2.29 0.76 -23.49
C GLY A 134 3.47 1.65 -23.86
N ARG A 135 4.41 1.04 -24.58
CA ARG A 135 5.70 1.63 -24.94
C ARG A 135 5.61 2.78 -25.94
N THR A 136 4.69 2.72 -26.89
CA THR A 136 4.68 3.59 -28.08
C THR A 136 3.41 4.40 -28.17
N GLY A 137 3.48 5.62 -28.69
CA GLY A 137 2.34 6.51 -28.87
C GLY A 137 2.07 7.39 -27.64
N ARG A 138 1.07 8.25 -27.79
CA ARG A 138 0.69 9.28 -26.83
C ARG A 138 -0.54 8.84 -26.03
N ARG A 139 -0.51 9.03 -24.71
CA ARG A 139 -1.61 8.66 -23.80
C ARG A 139 -1.60 9.50 -22.54
N TRP A 140 -2.78 9.75 -21.98
CA TRP A 140 -2.92 10.32 -20.65
C TRP A 140 -2.97 9.21 -19.59
N THR A 141 -2.57 9.53 -18.37
CA THR A 141 -2.83 8.68 -17.20
C THR A 141 -3.38 9.53 -16.06
N LEU A 142 -4.38 9.00 -15.36
CA LEU A 142 -5.16 9.73 -14.37
C LEU A 142 -5.36 8.88 -13.12
N ASP A 143 -5.05 9.47 -11.98
CA ASP A 143 -5.56 9.08 -10.68
C ASP A 143 -6.52 10.18 -10.21
N PRO A 144 -7.84 9.91 -10.13
CA PRO A 144 -8.83 10.92 -9.79
C PRO A 144 -8.76 11.36 -8.32
N ILE A 145 -8.45 10.46 -7.37
CA ILE A 145 -8.17 10.77 -5.95
C ILE A 145 -7.06 9.85 -5.43
N ASP A 146 -5.83 10.28 -5.63
CA ASP A 146 -4.68 9.62 -5.03
C ASP A 146 -4.68 9.88 -3.51
N GLY A 147 -4.53 8.81 -2.73
CA GLY A 147 -4.60 8.86 -1.27
C GLY A 147 -6.03 8.87 -0.73
N THR A 148 -6.90 8.01 -1.27
CA THR A 148 -8.31 7.81 -0.83
C THR A 148 -8.51 7.72 0.68
N LYS A 149 -7.61 7.04 1.42
CA LYS A 149 -7.66 7.01 2.90
C LYS A 149 -7.37 8.37 3.54
N GLY A 150 -6.43 9.11 2.96
CA GLY A 150 -6.12 10.49 3.31
C GLY A 150 -7.33 11.39 3.08
N PHE A 151 -8.03 11.21 1.95
CA PHE A 151 -9.29 11.89 1.66
C PHE A 151 -10.35 11.60 2.74
N LEU A 152 -10.62 10.33 3.06
CA LEU A 152 -11.66 9.95 4.06
C LEU A 152 -11.38 10.48 5.47
N ARG A 153 -10.12 10.61 5.86
CA ARG A 153 -9.75 11.12 7.20
C ARG A 153 -9.56 12.64 7.25
N GLY A 154 -9.82 13.35 6.16
CA GLY A 154 -9.57 14.79 6.05
C GLY A 154 -8.10 15.19 6.05
N GLY A 155 -7.22 14.26 5.70
CA GLY A 155 -5.80 14.49 5.48
C GLY A 155 -5.49 14.98 4.06
N GLN A 156 -4.29 14.66 3.58
CA GLN A 156 -3.84 14.99 2.23
C GLN A 156 -4.34 13.96 1.22
N TYR A 157 -4.71 14.45 0.04
CA TYR A 157 -5.02 13.68 -1.17
C TYR A 157 -4.67 14.53 -2.39
N ALA A 158 -4.58 13.92 -3.57
CA ALA A 158 -4.26 14.63 -4.79
C ALA A 158 -5.11 14.15 -5.99
N VAL A 159 -5.30 15.02 -6.97
CA VAL A 159 -5.76 14.66 -8.32
C VAL A 159 -4.53 14.65 -9.21
N CYS A 160 -4.18 13.51 -9.81
CA CYS A 160 -2.92 13.34 -10.53
C CYS A 160 -3.16 13.05 -12.00
N LEU A 161 -2.63 13.90 -12.87
CA LEU A 161 -2.78 13.78 -14.33
C LEU A 161 -1.41 13.88 -14.99
N ALA A 162 -1.10 12.97 -15.90
CA ALA A 162 0.13 13.04 -16.68
C ALA A 162 -0.09 12.65 -18.14
N LEU A 163 0.77 13.18 -19.01
CA LEU A 163 0.86 12.82 -20.42
C LEU A 163 2.14 12.00 -20.63
N ILE A 164 1.98 10.84 -21.24
CA ILE A 164 3.06 9.93 -21.61
C ILE A 164 3.15 9.85 -23.13
N VAL A 165 4.35 10.05 -23.67
CA VAL A 165 4.67 9.90 -25.10
C VAL A 165 5.82 8.91 -25.22
N ASP A 166 5.59 7.81 -25.93
CA ASP A 166 6.60 6.76 -26.14
C ASP A 166 7.24 6.23 -24.84
N GLY A 167 6.40 6.00 -23.83
CA GLY A 167 6.81 5.51 -22.50
C GLY A 167 7.54 6.55 -21.64
N GLN A 168 7.63 7.80 -22.08
CA GLN A 168 8.24 8.91 -21.36
C GLN A 168 7.16 9.87 -20.86
N VAL A 169 7.20 10.22 -19.58
CA VAL A 169 6.32 11.29 -19.05
C VAL A 169 6.83 12.63 -19.59
N VAL A 170 5.94 13.42 -20.21
CA VAL A 170 6.27 14.72 -20.83
C VAL A 170 5.58 15.93 -20.19
N LEU A 171 4.45 15.70 -19.52
CA LEU A 171 3.70 16.70 -18.76
C LEU A 171 3.10 16.01 -17.52
N GLY A 172 3.14 16.68 -16.37
CA GLY A 172 2.59 16.18 -15.12
C GLY A 172 1.90 17.29 -14.34
N LEU A 173 0.76 16.95 -13.72
CA LEU A 173 0.02 17.81 -12.81
C LEU A 173 -0.36 17.02 -11.56
N ILE A 174 -0.21 17.66 -10.40
CA ILE A 174 -0.62 17.14 -9.10
C ILE A 174 -1.42 18.22 -8.40
N GLY A 175 -2.74 18.12 -8.42
CA GLY A 175 -3.62 19.03 -7.72
C GLY A 175 -3.81 18.58 -6.27
N CYS A 176 -3.40 19.39 -5.30
CA CYS A 176 -3.46 19.09 -3.88
C CYS A 176 -4.41 20.07 -3.16
N PRO A 177 -5.71 19.74 -3.01
CA PRO A 177 -6.69 20.70 -2.50
C PRO A 177 -6.50 21.05 -1.02
N ASN A 178 -5.99 20.09 -0.22
CA ASN A 178 -5.80 20.25 1.22
C ASN A 178 -4.38 20.67 1.61
N LEU A 179 -3.46 20.80 0.64
CA LEU A 179 -2.07 21.13 0.95
C LEU A 179 -1.92 22.65 1.17
N PRO A 180 -1.29 23.09 2.27
CA PRO A 180 -0.95 24.50 2.47
C PRO A 180 -0.09 25.02 1.31
N VAL A 181 -0.41 26.22 0.82
CA VAL A 181 0.32 26.86 -0.29
C VAL A 181 1.78 27.13 0.08
N LYS A 182 2.05 27.38 1.37
CA LYS A 182 3.40 27.45 1.92
C LYS A 182 3.53 26.50 3.10
N SER A 183 4.70 25.88 3.25
CA SER A 183 4.97 24.90 4.30
C SER A 183 5.21 25.52 5.68
N ASP A 184 5.65 26.77 5.74
CA ASP A 184 5.82 27.54 6.97
C ASP A 184 4.50 28.11 7.53
N GLU A 185 3.41 28.05 6.75
CA GLU A 185 2.06 28.50 7.13
C GLU A 185 1.06 27.32 7.05
N PRO A 186 1.15 26.30 7.93
CA PRO A 186 0.33 25.08 7.85
C PRO A 186 -1.19 25.32 7.97
N ASP A 187 -1.58 26.35 8.72
CA ASP A 187 -2.97 26.79 8.88
C ASP A 187 -3.36 27.91 7.90
N GLY A 188 -2.44 28.29 7.01
CA GLY A 188 -2.63 29.33 6.01
C GLY A 188 -3.53 28.88 4.86
N ARG A 189 -3.44 29.61 3.74
CA ARG A 189 -4.19 29.30 2.53
C ARG A 189 -3.82 27.89 2.03
N LYS A 190 -4.83 27.08 1.74
CA LYS A 190 -4.68 25.72 1.18
C LYS A 190 -5.07 25.69 -0.29
N GLY A 191 -4.60 24.66 -0.98
CA GLY A 191 -4.95 24.38 -2.37
C GLY A 191 -3.90 24.88 -3.35
N CYS A 192 -3.16 23.95 -3.94
CA CYS A 192 -2.20 24.23 -5.01
C CYS A 192 -2.18 23.11 -6.06
N ILE A 193 -1.59 23.40 -7.21
CA ILE A 193 -1.33 22.47 -8.30
C ILE A 193 0.15 22.56 -8.62
N PHE A 194 0.85 21.43 -8.56
CA PHE A 194 2.20 21.31 -9.10
C PHE A 194 2.09 21.03 -10.60
N VAL A 195 2.75 21.82 -11.42
CA VAL A 195 2.72 21.73 -12.89
C VAL A 195 4.14 21.55 -13.39
N VAL A 196 4.38 20.54 -14.22
CA VAL A 196 5.71 20.25 -14.75
C VAL A 196 5.63 19.88 -16.23
N VAL A 197 6.55 20.41 -17.03
CA VAL A 197 6.71 20.05 -18.45
C VAL A 197 8.16 19.69 -18.71
N LYS A 198 8.39 18.56 -19.37
CA LYS A 198 9.73 18.06 -19.65
C LYS A 198 10.58 19.09 -20.40
N GLY A 199 11.76 19.39 -19.85
CA GLY A 199 12.72 20.38 -20.34
C GLY A 199 12.33 21.83 -20.11
N GLN A 200 11.27 22.12 -19.35
CA GLN A 200 10.79 23.48 -19.08
C GLN A 200 10.73 23.81 -17.58
N GLY A 201 11.13 22.89 -16.71
CA GLY A 201 11.04 23.05 -15.26
C GLY A 201 9.64 22.82 -14.71
N ALA A 202 9.45 23.20 -13.44
CA ALA A 202 8.20 23.02 -12.72
C ALA A 202 7.81 24.29 -11.96
N GLU A 203 6.50 24.42 -11.70
CA GLU A 203 5.90 25.52 -10.96
C GLU A 203 4.81 25.01 -10.01
N GLN A 204 4.63 25.72 -8.88
CA GLN A 204 3.46 25.59 -8.02
C GLN A 204 2.50 26.73 -8.31
N VAL A 205 1.27 26.41 -8.67
CA VAL A 205 0.19 27.36 -8.92
C VAL A 205 -0.88 27.21 -7.84
N THR A 206 -1.47 28.30 -7.35
CA THR A 206 -2.66 28.23 -6.47
C THR A 206 -3.88 27.68 -7.24
N LEU A 207 -4.85 27.07 -6.55
CA LEU A 207 -6.06 26.57 -7.23
C LEU A 207 -6.80 27.66 -8.02
N SER A 208 -6.81 28.89 -7.53
CA SER A 208 -7.37 30.08 -8.20
C SER A 208 -6.53 30.61 -9.36
N GLY A 209 -5.26 30.20 -9.49
CA GLY A 209 -4.35 30.68 -10.53
C GLY A 209 -3.79 32.09 -10.32
N ASP A 210 -4.04 32.71 -9.16
CA ASP A 210 -3.58 34.06 -8.82
C ASP A 210 -2.10 34.14 -8.42
N ARG A 211 -1.45 32.99 -8.16
CA ARG A 211 -0.02 32.93 -7.84
C ARG A 211 0.62 31.70 -8.48
N SER A 212 1.74 31.91 -9.17
CA SER A 212 2.66 30.86 -9.63
C SER A 212 4.07 31.11 -9.07
N VAL A 213 4.74 30.05 -8.64
CA VAL A 213 6.11 30.09 -8.12
C VAL A 213 6.92 28.97 -8.76
N PRO A 214 8.10 29.22 -9.36
CA PRO A 214 8.97 28.17 -9.88
C PRO A 214 9.47 27.27 -8.74
N LEU A 215 9.69 25.99 -9.06
CA LEU A 215 10.14 24.99 -8.10
C LEU A 215 11.55 24.51 -8.42
N THR A 216 12.32 24.25 -7.36
CA THR A 216 13.64 23.64 -7.43
C THR A 216 13.89 22.99 -6.08
N ILE A 217 14.28 21.71 -6.08
CA ILE A 217 14.62 21.00 -4.85
C ILE A 217 15.89 21.66 -4.30
N PRO A 218 15.85 22.23 -3.09
CA PRO A 218 17.03 22.86 -2.51
C PRO A 218 18.09 21.81 -2.13
N PRO A 219 19.37 22.19 -2.11
CA PRO A 219 20.41 21.35 -1.50
C PRO A 219 20.04 21.02 -0.05
N VAL A 220 20.31 19.78 0.36
CA VAL A 220 20.02 19.33 1.71
C VAL A 220 21.01 19.97 2.68
N VAL A 221 20.48 20.67 3.68
CA VAL A 221 21.29 21.19 4.79
C VAL A 221 21.53 20.05 5.81
N PRO A 222 22.76 19.85 6.31
CA PRO A 222 23.04 18.84 7.33
C PRO A 222 22.08 18.91 8.52
N GLY A 223 21.52 17.77 8.92
CA GLY A 223 20.55 17.69 10.04
C GLY A 223 19.11 18.08 9.68
N THR A 224 18.83 18.54 8.46
CA THR A 224 17.46 18.90 8.02
C THR A 224 16.72 17.78 7.28
N LEU A 225 17.47 16.75 6.85
CA LEU A 225 16.94 15.59 6.12
C LEU A 225 15.88 14.87 6.96
N ASN A 226 14.75 14.56 6.35
CA ASN A 226 13.65 13.78 6.92
C ASN A 226 12.95 12.99 5.81
N PHE A 227 12.21 11.95 6.21
CA PHE A 227 11.38 11.18 5.29
C PHE A 227 10.00 11.83 5.06
N LEU A 228 9.52 11.71 3.84
CA LEU A 228 8.14 11.90 3.41
C LEU A 228 7.51 10.51 3.28
N GLU A 229 6.64 10.15 4.21
CA GLU A 229 6.12 8.78 4.32
C GLU A 229 4.60 8.74 4.24
N SER A 230 4.07 7.59 3.82
CA SER A 230 2.63 7.32 3.94
C SER A 230 2.23 7.28 5.42
N VAL A 231 1.04 7.76 5.77
CA VAL A 231 0.51 7.59 7.14
C VAL A 231 0.14 6.12 7.39
N GLU A 232 -0.26 5.43 6.33
CA GLU A 232 -0.72 4.05 6.37
C GLU A 232 0.44 3.07 6.43
N ALA A 233 0.51 2.29 7.51
CA ALA A 233 1.53 1.25 7.70
C ALA A 233 1.48 0.14 6.62
N ALA A 234 0.34 -0.07 5.97
CA ALA A 234 0.26 -1.01 4.83
C ALA A 234 1.02 -0.51 3.58
N HIS A 235 1.22 0.81 3.47
CA HIS A 235 1.88 1.48 2.34
C HIS A 235 3.29 1.99 2.68
N ALA A 236 3.81 1.64 3.87
CA ALA A 236 5.17 1.93 4.31
C ALA A 236 5.62 0.88 5.32
N ASP A 237 6.71 0.17 5.03
CA ASP A 237 7.36 -0.68 6.03
C ASP A 237 8.11 0.20 7.04
N LEU A 238 7.42 0.55 8.12
CA LEU A 238 7.96 1.45 9.14
C LEU A 238 9.26 0.92 9.78
N ALA A 239 9.40 -0.40 9.92
CA ALA A 239 10.62 -1.00 10.48
C ALA A 239 11.79 -0.84 9.49
N PHE A 240 11.53 -1.07 8.21
CA PHE A 240 12.51 -0.85 7.14
C PHE A 240 12.92 0.62 7.03
N ASN A 241 11.96 1.54 7.08
CA ASN A 241 12.24 2.98 7.01
C ASN A 241 13.03 3.48 8.23
N ASN A 242 12.71 2.98 9.42
CA ASN A 242 13.49 3.27 10.64
C ASN A 242 14.93 2.80 10.49
N ARG A 243 15.16 1.62 9.90
CA ARG A 243 16.50 1.12 9.63
C ARG A 243 17.30 2.03 8.69
N ILE A 244 16.65 2.54 7.63
CA ILE A 244 17.29 3.51 6.73
C ILE A 244 17.58 4.83 7.46
N SER A 245 16.66 5.28 8.33
CA SER A 245 16.86 6.46 9.18
C SER A 245 18.13 6.35 10.03
N GLU A 246 18.34 5.18 10.65
CA GLU A 246 19.55 4.89 11.43
C GLU A 246 20.81 4.92 10.57
N LEU A 247 20.80 4.26 9.40
CA LEU A 247 21.94 4.20 8.49
C LEU A 247 22.36 5.60 7.97
N LEU A 248 21.39 6.49 7.78
CA LEU A 248 21.60 7.86 7.32
C LEU A 248 21.75 8.88 8.45
N ASN A 249 21.68 8.47 9.71
CA ASN A 249 21.66 9.35 10.89
C ASN A 249 20.58 10.45 10.80
N ILE A 250 19.40 10.12 10.28
CA ILE A 250 18.25 11.03 10.22
C ILE A 250 17.63 11.13 11.60
N THR A 251 17.70 12.33 12.20
CA THR A 251 17.16 12.61 13.54
C THR A 251 15.83 13.36 13.49
N ARG A 252 15.53 14.02 12.37
CA ARG A 252 14.27 14.76 12.19
C ARG A 252 13.12 13.78 11.93
N ALA A 253 12.00 14.00 12.61
CA ALA A 253 10.83 13.15 12.48
C ALA A 253 10.29 13.12 11.03
N PRO A 254 9.76 11.97 10.57
CA PRO A 254 9.17 11.87 9.24
C PRO A 254 7.91 12.74 9.13
N ALA A 255 7.75 13.41 7.99
CA ALA A 255 6.53 14.08 7.61
C ALA A 255 5.59 13.05 6.96
N ARG A 256 4.55 12.65 7.68
CA ARG A 256 3.61 11.62 7.22
C ARG A 256 2.41 12.23 6.50
N MET A 257 2.21 11.85 5.24
CA MET A 257 1.07 12.26 4.43
C MET A 257 0.75 11.22 3.34
N ASP A 258 -0.51 11.17 2.91
CA ASP A 258 -0.91 10.34 1.79
C ASP A 258 -0.72 11.07 0.46
N SER A 259 -0.89 10.33 -0.64
CA SER A 259 -0.82 10.81 -2.03
C SER A 259 0.55 11.31 -2.52
N GLN A 260 0.57 11.64 -3.81
CA GLN A 260 1.63 12.30 -4.57
C GLN A 260 1.86 13.74 -4.13
N ALA A 261 1.08 14.27 -3.18
CA ALA A 261 1.45 15.47 -2.43
C ALA A 261 2.87 15.38 -1.82
N LYS A 262 3.35 14.15 -1.54
CA LYS A 262 4.75 13.90 -1.15
C LYS A 262 5.75 14.37 -2.20
N TYR A 263 5.52 14.12 -3.48
CA TYR A 263 6.39 14.63 -4.56
C TYR A 263 6.37 16.16 -4.60
N GLY A 264 5.20 16.77 -4.41
CA GLY A 264 5.06 18.22 -4.28
C GLY A 264 5.87 18.80 -3.11
N CYS A 265 5.76 18.20 -1.93
CA CYS A 265 6.54 18.60 -0.74
C CYS A 265 8.05 18.42 -0.95
N LEU A 266 8.47 17.34 -1.63
CA LEU A 266 9.87 17.16 -2.01
C LEU A 266 10.32 18.27 -2.95
N ALA A 267 9.55 18.57 -4.00
CA ALA A 267 9.83 19.63 -4.97
C ALA A 267 9.93 21.04 -4.35
N ARG A 268 9.23 21.29 -3.24
CA ARG A 268 9.33 22.53 -2.44
C ARG A 268 10.52 22.56 -1.48
N GLY A 269 11.11 21.40 -1.17
CA GLY A 269 12.14 21.26 -0.15
C GLY A 269 11.60 21.10 1.29
N ASP A 270 10.32 20.76 1.46
CA ASP A 270 9.73 20.57 2.80
C ASP A 270 10.13 19.25 3.45
N GLY A 271 10.57 18.31 2.61
CA GLY A 271 11.05 16.99 2.99
C GLY A 271 12.31 16.62 2.22
N GLY A 272 13.11 15.71 2.77
CA GLY A 272 14.41 15.33 2.20
C GLY A 272 14.39 14.08 1.33
N VAL A 273 13.58 13.09 1.68
CA VAL A 273 13.53 11.80 0.99
C VAL A 273 12.11 11.26 0.96
N TYR A 274 11.64 10.88 -0.21
CA TYR A 274 10.44 10.06 -0.36
C TYR A 274 10.85 8.66 -0.80
N LEU A 275 10.48 7.64 -0.02
CA LEU A 275 10.64 6.25 -0.42
C LEU A 275 9.35 5.46 -0.18
N ARG A 276 9.17 4.43 -0.98
CA ARG A 276 8.12 3.43 -0.81
C ARG A 276 8.66 2.10 -1.30
N MET A 277 8.67 1.14 -0.40
CA MET A 277 9.00 -0.23 -0.71
C MET A 277 7.70 -1.03 -0.75
N PRO A 278 7.50 -1.89 -1.76
CA PRO A 278 6.30 -2.69 -1.86
C PRO A 278 6.24 -3.66 -0.67
N THR A 279 5.08 -3.71 -0.03
CA THR A 279 4.80 -4.64 1.06
C THR A 279 4.18 -5.90 0.45
N GLY A 280 4.87 -7.04 0.55
CA GLY A 280 4.41 -8.34 0.04
C GLY A 280 4.95 -8.73 -1.33
N THR A 281 4.52 -9.91 -1.81
CA THR A 281 5.00 -10.50 -3.07
C THR A 281 4.01 -10.24 -4.20
N GLY A 282 4.53 -9.85 -5.38
CA GLY A 282 3.74 -9.73 -6.61
C GLY A 282 2.98 -8.41 -6.82
N TYR A 283 2.95 -7.50 -5.84
CA TYR A 283 2.38 -6.16 -6.04
C TYR A 283 3.24 -5.35 -7.01
N ARG A 284 2.57 -4.64 -7.93
CA ARG A 284 3.20 -3.75 -8.91
C ARG A 284 2.52 -2.39 -8.83
N GLU A 285 3.33 -1.37 -8.59
CA GLU A 285 2.87 0.03 -8.55
C GLU A 285 2.23 0.42 -9.88
N LYS A 286 1.18 1.23 -9.81
CA LYS A 286 0.46 1.71 -10.99
C LYS A 286 1.17 2.91 -11.58
N ILE A 287 1.00 3.15 -12.88
CA ILE A 287 1.66 4.29 -13.53
C ILE A 287 1.08 5.63 -13.07
N TRP A 288 -0.22 5.67 -12.77
CA TRP A 288 -0.91 6.89 -12.34
C TRP A 288 -0.45 7.36 -10.96
N ASP A 289 0.01 6.46 -10.08
CA ASP A 289 0.58 6.75 -8.76
C ASP A 289 1.92 7.51 -8.80
N HIS A 290 2.62 7.52 -9.95
CA HIS A 290 4.01 7.99 -10.02
C HIS A 290 4.35 8.86 -11.23
N ALA A 291 3.55 8.86 -12.30
CA ALA A 291 3.93 9.52 -13.55
C ALA A 291 4.17 11.03 -13.37
N SER A 292 3.20 11.77 -12.84
CA SER A 292 3.33 13.22 -12.62
C SER A 292 4.40 13.53 -11.58
N GLY A 293 4.45 12.76 -10.49
CA GLY A 293 5.47 12.89 -9.44
C GLY A 293 6.91 12.66 -9.91
N SER A 294 7.14 11.65 -10.74
CA SER A 294 8.46 11.31 -11.27
C SER A 294 9.03 12.47 -12.09
N LEU A 295 8.25 12.98 -13.04
CA LEU A 295 8.69 14.11 -13.88
C LEU A 295 8.90 15.38 -13.03
N LEU A 296 8.05 15.62 -12.02
CA LEU A 296 8.18 16.77 -11.13
C LEU A 296 9.52 16.76 -10.39
N VAL A 297 9.93 15.62 -9.84
CA VAL A 297 11.21 15.49 -9.13
C VAL A 297 12.38 15.74 -10.07
N GLU A 298 12.37 15.14 -11.26
CA GLU A 298 13.45 15.28 -12.25
C GLU A 298 13.62 16.74 -12.70
N GLU A 299 12.53 17.42 -13.07
CA GLU A 299 12.56 18.81 -13.54
C GLU A 299 12.87 19.81 -12.40
N CYS A 300 12.67 19.43 -11.14
CA CYS A 300 13.10 20.22 -9.98
C CYS A 300 14.57 19.96 -9.60
N GLY A 301 15.31 19.14 -10.35
CA GLY A 301 16.73 18.85 -10.10
C GLY A 301 16.98 17.71 -9.10
N GLY A 302 15.94 16.96 -8.73
CA GLY A 302 16.05 15.75 -7.92
C GLY A 302 16.36 14.51 -8.76
N VAL A 303 16.37 13.37 -8.09
CA VAL A 303 16.57 12.05 -8.72
C VAL A 303 15.52 11.10 -8.19
N ILE A 304 14.94 10.31 -9.10
CA ILE A 304 14.01 9.23 -8.77
C ILE A 304 14.45 7.92 -9.44
N THR A 305 14.55 6.85 -8.66
CA THR A 305 14.88 5.51 -9.14
C THR A 305 14.09 4.43 -8.40
N ASP A 306 14.11 3.21 -8.92
CA ASP A 306 13.77 2.03 -8.14
C ASP A 306 14.84 1.71 -7.08
N SER A 307 14.61 0.69 -6.23
CA SER A 307 15.56 0.29 -5.19
C SER A 307 16.91 -0.24 -5.71
N ARG A 308 17.02 -0.49 -7.02
CA ARG A 308 18.24 -0.95 -7.71
C ARG A 308 18.96 0.20 -8.42
N GLY A 309 18.44 1.43 -8.32
CA GLY A 309 19.01 2.59 -8.99
C GLY A 309 18.61 2.72 -10.47
N LYS A 310 17.61 1.97 -10.94
CA LYS A 310 17.12 2.08 -12.33
C LYS A 310 16.03 3.14 -12.43
N SER A 311 16.00 3.85 -13.55
CA SER A 311 14.90 4.76 -13.89
C SER A 311 13.56 4.03 -13.96
N LEU A 312 12.48 4.76 -13.69
CA LEU A 312 11.12 4.24 -13.77
C LEU A 312 10.69 4.09 -15.23
N ASP A 313 10.03 2.97 -15.54
CA ASP A 313 9.59 2.64 -16.88
C ASP A 313 8.06 2.70 -17.01
N PHE A 314 7.56 3.80 -17.56
CA PHE A 314 6.14 4.03 -17.81
C PHE A 314 5.63 3.40 -19.12
N GLY A 315 6.48 2.63 -19.82
CA GLY A 315 6.15 1.97 -21.08
C GLY A 315 5.68 0.51 -20.95
N LEU A 316 5.53 0.00 -19.72
CA LEU A 316 5.23 -1.41 -19.43
C LEU A 316 3.73 -1.72 -19.22
N GLY A 317 2.85 -0.82 -19.65
CA GLY A 317 1.39 -0.94 -19.53
C GLY A 317 0.84 -0.12 -18.36
N ARG A 318 -0.22 -0.61 -17.69
CA ARG A 318 -0.85 0.07 -16.53
C ARG A 318 -0.01 0.06 -15.24
N SER A 319 1.14 -0.63 -15.24
CA SER A 319 2.02 -0.76 -14.06
C SER A 319 3.46 -0.46 -14.42
N LEU A 320 4.28 -0.15 -13.42
CA LEU A 320 5.74 0.00 -13.56
C LEU A 320 6.50 -1.35 -13.74
N GLY A 321 5.76 -2.44 -13.98
CA GLY A 321 6.30 -3.73 -14.42
C GLY A 321 7.36 -4.29 -13.48
N GLU A 322 8.62 -4.21 -13.90
CA GLU A 322 9.76 -4.78 -13.18
C GLU A 322 10.41 -3.81 -12.19
N ASN A 323 10.05 -2.52 -12.17
CA ASN A 323 10.55 -1.59 -11.15
C ASN A 323 10.08 -2.06 -9.76
N TYR A 324 10.99 -2.05 -8.79
CA TYR A 324 10.73 -2.55 -7.43
C TYR A 324 11.06 -1.47 -6.41
N GLY A 325 10.02 -1.02 -5.70
CA GLY A 325 10.10 0.14 -4.82
C GLY A 325 10.54 1.39 -5.56
N PHE A 326 10.59 2.50 -4.84
CA PHE A 326 11.13 3.73 -5.37
C PHE A 326 11.74 4.60 -4.28
N ILE A 327 12.66 5.44 -4.74
CA ILE A 327 13.40 6.41 -3.96
C ILE A 327 13.38 7.69 -4.79
N ALA A 328 12.92 8.78 -4.19
CA ALA A 328 12.97 10.11 -4.73
C ALA A 328 13.62 11.03 -3.70
N ALA A 329 14.66 11.76 -4.11
CA ALA A 329 15.39 12.66 -3.21
C ALA A 329 16.10 13.77 -3.99
N GLY A 330 16.66 14.74 -3.26
CA GLY A 330 17.63 15.68 -3.82
C GLY A 330 18.84 14.95 -4.41
N LYS A 331 19.40 15.49 -5.50
CA LYS A 331 20.51 14.88 -6.25
C LYS A 331 21.75 14.64 -5.39
N ASP A 332 21.98 15.49 -4.41
CA ASP A 332 23.08 15.47 -3.45
C ASP A 332 23.01 14.32 -2.44
N VAL A 333 21.79 13.85 -2.11
CA VAL A 333 21.58 12.79 -1.11
C VAL A 333 21.11 11.47 -1.70
N HIS A 334 20.58 11.46 -2.93
CA HIS A 334 19.97 10.27 -3.53
C HIS A 334 20.89 9.03 -3.52
N SER A 335 22.17 9.17 -3.87
CA SER A 335 23.11 8.03 -3.88
C SER A 335 23.35 7.44 -2.49
N GLN A 336 23.34 8.27 -1.45
CA GLN A 336 23.49 7.83 -0.06
C GLN A 336 22.23 7.08 0.41
N VAL A 337 21.05 7.62 0.06
CA VAL A 337 19.77 6.97 0.34
C VAL A 337 19.67 5.62 -0.35
N LEU A 338 20.03 5.54 -1.64
CA LEU A 338 20.04 4.30 -2.40
C LEU A 338 20.95 3.25 -1.76
N ALA A 339 22.16 3.63 -1.35
CA ALA A 339 23.07 2.72 -0.66
C ALA A 339 22.48 2.21 0.67
N ALA A 340 21.85 3.09 1.46
CA ALA A 340 21.20 2.70 2.71
C ALA A 340 20.01 1.75 2.48
N VAL A 341 19.19 1.99 1.45
CA VAL A 341 18.09 1.10 1.04
C VAL A 341 18.63 -0.27 0.64
N GLN A 342 19.67 -0.32 -0.20
CA GLN A 342 20.26 -1.58 -0.64
C GLN A 342 20.89 -2.37 0.51
N GLN A 343 21.54 -1.68 1.45
CA GLN A 343 22.06 -2.29 2.66
C GLN A 343 20.92 -2.88 3.51
N ALA A 344 19.85 -2.11 3.76
CA ALA A 344 18.71 -2.60 4.52
C ALA A 344 18.05 -3.82 3.87
N LEU A 345 17.89 -3.83 2.54
CA LEU A 345 17.36 -4.99 1.80
C LEU A 345 18.26 -6.23 1.92
N ALA A 346 19.59 -6.03 1.86
CA ALA A 346 20.56 -7.11 2.02
C ALA A 346 20.51 -7.71 3.43
N GLU A 347 20.42 -6.86 4.46
CA GLU A 347 20.25 -7.28 5.86
C GLU A 347 18.97 -8.10 6.05
N THR A 348 17.83 -7.64 5.53
CA THR A 348 16.56 -8.39 5.59
C THR A 348 16.65 -9.72 4.85
N THR A 349 17.28 -9.75 3.68
CA THR A 349 17.47 -10.98 2.90
C THR A 349 18.35 -11.99 3.64
N LEU A 350 19.45 -11.54 4.25
CA LEU A 350 20.37 -12.40 4.99
C LEU A 350 19.69 -13.01 6.23
N LEU A 351 18.89 -12.21 6.96
CA LEU A 351 18.11 -12.70 8.09
C LEU A 351 17.10 -13.78 7.66
N PHE A 352 16.39 -13.56 6.56
CA PHE A 352 15.42 -14.52 6.03
C PHE A 352 16.07 -15.82 5.57
N VAL A 353 17.18 -15.75 4.82
CA VAL A 353 17.94 -16.93 4.40
C VAL A 353 18.52 -17.67 5.60
N GLY A 354 19.08 -16.94 6.57
CA GLY A 354 19.60 -17.50 7.82
C GLY A 354 18.51 -18.23 8.61
N PHE A 355 17.30 -17.67 8.69
CA PHE A 355 16.15 -18.30 9.32
C PHE A 355 15.76 -19.61 8.60
N ILE A 356 15.67 -19.60 7.27
CA ILE A 356 15.38 -20.82 6.49
C ILE A 356 16.45 -21.88 6.73
N LEU A 357 17.73 -21.51 6.69
CA LEU A 357 18.83 -22.44 6.92
C LEU A 357 18.79 -23.01 8.35
N ALA A 358 18.45 -22.20 9.36
CA ALA A 358 18.27 -22.65 10.73
C ALA A 358 17.10 -23.65 10.86
N VAL A 359 15.96 -23.37 10.24
CA VAL A 359 14.81 -24.30 10.20
C VAL A 359 15.18 -25.61 9.51
N LEU A 360 15.87 -25.55 8.38
CA LEU A 360 16.34 -26.74 7.66
C LEU A 360 17.37 -27.54 8.48
N TYR A 361 18.27 -26.86 9.19
CA TYR A 361 19.24 -27.49 10.08
C TYR A 361 18.54 -28.21 11.23
N VAL A 362 17.60 -27.56 11.90
CA VAL A 362 16.81 -28.16 12.99
C VAL A 362 16.01 -29.35 12.49
N ALA A 363 15.34 -29.23 11.34
CA ALA A 363 14.58 -30.32 10.74
C ALA A 363 15.49 -31.53 10.41
N ARG A 364 16.68 -31.28 9.85
CA ARG A 364 17.68 -32.33 9.61
C ARG A 364 18.20 -32.97 10.90
N ALA A 365 18.49 -32.17 11.93
CA ALA A 365 18.98 -32.66 13.21
C ALA A 365 17.93 -33.53 13.94
N ILE A 366 16.65 -33.15 13.87
CA ILE A 366 15.55 -33.97 14.39
C ILE A 366 15.44 -35.27 13.60
N SER A 367 15.50 -35.19 12.27
CA SER A 367 15.44 -36.37 11.39
C SER A 367 16.59 -37.34 11.63
N SER A 368 17.83 -36.83 11.77
CA SER A 368 19.01 -37.65 12.04
C SER A 368 18.94 -38.30 13.42
N ARG A 369 18.46 -37.56 14.44
CA ARG A 369 18.22 -38.13 15.78
C ARG A 369 17.17 -39.24 15.73
N PHE A 370 16.07 -39.02 15.01
CA PHE A 370 15.03 -40.04 14.85
C PHE A 370 15.57 -41.30 14.17
N GLN A 371 16.39 -41.16 13.12
CA GLN A 371 17.03 -42.29 12.45
C GLN A 371 18.05 -43.00 13.36
N SER A 372 18.86 -42.26 14.13
CA SER A 372 19.79 -42.87 15.09
C SER A 372 19.06 -43.62 16.21
N THR A 373 17.94 -43.08 16.69
CA THR A 373 17.09 -43.75 17.70
C THR A 373 16.46 -45.00 17.10
N LYS A 374 15.93 -44.92 15.88
CA LYS A 374 15.41 -46.08 15.15
C LYS A 374 16.48 -47.17 14.98
N ALA A 375 17.67 -46.82 14.52
CA ALA A 375 18.78 -47.75 14.35
C ALA A 375 19.24 -48.36 15.68
N SER A 376 19.30 -47.57 16.76
CA SER A 376 19.64 -48.07 18.10
C SER A 376 18.57 -49.03 18.64
N LEU A 377 17.29 -48.79 18.34
CA LEU A 377 16.19 -49.68 18.70
C LEU A 377 16.22 -50.97 17.87
N GLU A 378 16.55 -50.90 16.58
CA GLU A 378 16.72 -52.06 15.71
C GLU A 378 17.87 -52.97 16.17
N GLN A 379 19.01 -52.40 16.58
CA GLN A 379 20.12 -53.15 17.20
C GLN A 379 19.71 -53.85 18.51
N ARG A 380 18.71 -53.32 19.22
CA ARG A 380 18.13 -53.91 20.43
C ARG A 380 16.97 -54.88 20.13
N GLY A 381 16.74 -55.21 18.86
CA GLY A 381 15.71 -56.16 18.42
C GLY A 381 14.31 -55.55 18.24
N ILE A 382 14.17 -54.22 18.27
CA ILE A 382 12.90 -53.49 18.16
C ILE A 382 12.84 -52.78 16.79
N THR A 383 11.96 -53.23 15.91
CA THR A 383 11.77 -52.63 14.57
C THR A 383 10.56 -51.69 14.59
N LEU A 384 10.76 -50.45 14.14
CA LEU A 384 9.72 -49.43 14.05
C LEU A 384 9.33 -49.20 12.58
N SER A 385 8.07 -49.44 12.24
CA SER A 385 7.48 -49.13 10.94
C SER A 385 6.41 -48.04 11.04
N ARG A 386 5.90 -47.55 9.90
CA ARG A 386 4.77 -46.60 9.89
C ARG A 386 3.49 -47.18 10.49
N ASP A 387 3.34 -48.50 10.46
CA ASP A 387 2.11 -49.22 10.83
C ASP A 387 2.20 -49.96 12.19
N GLY A 388 3.33 -49.84 12.91
CA GLY A 388 3.50 -50.44 14.24
C GLY A 388 4.93 -50.86 14.60
N VAL A 389 5.08 -51.39 15.84
CA VAL A 389 6.34 -51.88 16.43
C VAL A 389 6.39 -53.41 16.33
N SER A 390 7.50 -53.97 15.84
CA SER A 390 7.76 -55.41 15.76
C SER A 390 9.00 -55.79 16.57
N LEU A 391 8.97 -56.93 17.26
CA LEU A 391 10.04 -57.43 18.11
C LEU A 391 10.54 -58.76 17.56
N LYS A 392 11.85 -58.87 17.31
CA LYS A 392 12.45 -60.12 16.88
C LYS A 392 12.76 -60.97 18.11
N THR A 393 12.11 -62.13 18.24
CA THR A 393 12.29 -63.04 19.37
C THR A 393 12.79 -64.40 18.90
N GLU A 394 13.79 -64.96 19.60
CA GLU A 394 14.40 -66.25 19.23
C GLU A 394 13.67 -67.46 19.86
N ARG A 395 12.58 -67.25 20.61
CA ARG A 395 11.78 -68.31 21.22
C ARG A 395 10.33 -68.24 20.73
N ARG A 396 9.72 -69.41 20.49
CA ARG A 396 8.26 -69.52 20.31
C ARG A 396 7.58 -69.16 21.64
N PHE A 397 6.94 -68.00 21.66
CA PHE A 397 6.16 -67.52 22.80
C PHE A 397 4.68 -67.90 22.61
N ASP A 398 3.98 -68.17 23.72
CA ASP A 398 2.53 -68.17 23.73
C ASP A 398 1.98 -66.72 23.62
N ARG A 399 0.66 -66.59 23.41
CA ARG A 399 0.03 -65.30 23.11
C ARG A 399 0.18 -64.28 24.24
N ASP A 400 0.18 -64.72 25.50
CA ASP A 400 0.28 -63.85 26.66
C ASP A 400 1.72 -63.37 26.89
N ALA A 401 2.70 -64.25 26.67
CA ALA A 401 4.10 -63.89 26.74
C ALA A 401 4.53 -62.96 25.58
N TYR A 402 3.90 -63.08 24.41
CA TYR A 402 4.09 -62.14 23.30
C TYR A 402 3.52 -60.75 23.63
N LEU A 403 2.33 -60.68 24.24
CA LEU A 403 1.72 -59.43 24.68
C LEU A 403 2.57 -58.73 25.75
N ASP A 404 3.08 -59.47 26.73
CA ASP A 404 3.95 -58.94 27.80
C ASP A 404 5.33 -58.50 27.26
N ALA A 405 5.91 -59.25 26.30
CA ALA A 405 7.13 -58.83 25.60
C ALA A 405 6.91 -57.56 24.77
N THR A 406 5.74 -57.43 24.13
CA THR A 406 5.37 -56.25 23.34
C THR A 406 5.13 -55.03 24.22
N GLN A 407 4.44 -55.20 25.36
CA GLN A 407 4.26 -54.13 26.35
C GLN A 407 5.59 -53.67 26.95
N ARG A 408 6.50 -54.59 27.32
CA ARG A 408 7.84 -54.23 27.80
C ARG A 408 8.70 -53.58 26.72
N GLY A 409 8.58 -54.01 25.47
CA GLY A 409 9.21 -53.37 24.31
C GLY A 409 8.70 -51.94 24.09
N LEU A 410 7.38 -51.72 24.22
CA LEU A 410 6.75 -50.40 24.14
C LEU A 410 7.22 -49.48 25.27
N VAL A 411 7.29 -49.98 26.51
CA VAL A 411 7.79 -49.21 27.67
C VAL A 411 9.26 -48.84 27.50
N LYS A 412 10.11 -49.75 26.98
CA LYS A 412 11.51 -49.43 26.64
C LYS A 412 11.63 -48.42 25.51
N ALA A 413 10.79 -48.53 24.47
CA ALA A 413 10.78 -47.58 23.36
C ALA A 413 10.34 -46.19 23.81
N LEU A 414 9.31 -46.10 24.67
CA LEU A 414 8.86 -44.85 25.28
C LEU A 414 9.93 -44.23 26.19
N GLY A 415 10.59 -45.02 27.03
CA GLY A 415 11.68 -44.54 27.89
C GLY A 415 12.93 -44.10 27.12
N ALA A 416 13.21 -44.68 25.95
CA ALA A 416 14.32 -44.25 25.08
C ALA A 416 13.98 -43.03 24.22
N ALA A 417 12.69 -42.79 23.94
CA ALA A 417 12.21 -41.60 23.23
C ALA A 417 12.20 -40.34 24.12
N THR A 418 12.21 -40.51 25.45
CA THR A 418 12.28 -39.42 26.43
C THR A 418 13.64 -39.39 27.13
N VAL A 419 14.65 -38.73 26.57
CA VAL A 419 15.73 -38.12 27.38
C VAL A 419 16.22 -36.84 26.72
N GLY A 420 16.03 -35.73 27.43
CA GLY A 420 16.53 -34.41 27.07
C GLY A 420 16.32 -33.40 28.20
N SER A 421 16.55 -33.77 29.46
CA SER A 421 16.77 -32.80 30.53
C SER A 421 17.63 -33.41 31.64
N GLU A 422 18.95 -33.17 31.61
CA GLU A 422 19.72 -33.02 32.85
C GLU A 422 20.94 -32.12 32.58
N SER A 423 20.84 -30.88 33.05
CA SER A 423 21.97 -30.16 33.64
C SER A 423 21.42 -28.98 34.46
N HIS A 424 21.26 -29.18 35.77
CA HIS A 424 21.79 -28.31 36.84
C HIS A 424 21.23 -28.74 38.20
N LYS A 425 22.08 -29.40 39.01
CA LYS A 425 21.97 -29.42 40.47
C LYS A 425 22.84 -28.27 41.00
N HIS A 426 22.24 -27.36 41.78
CA HIS A 426 22.70 -26.96 43.13
C HIS A 426 21.86 -25.79 43.68
N ALA A 427 21.29 -26.01 44.88
CA ALA A 427 21.39 -25.15 46.09
C ALA A 427 20.07 -25.02 46.88
N PHE A 428 20.02 -25.75 47.98
CA PHE A 428 19.45 -25.47 49.32
C PHE A 428 18.58 -24.20 49.55
N LEU A 429 17.37 -24.39 50.12
CA LEU A 429 16.90 -23.93 51.46
C LEU A 429 15.39 -24.30 51.70
N PRO A 430 14.81 -24.26 52.93
CA PRO A 430 14.30 -25.44 53.65
C PRO A 430 12.74 -25.44 53.84
N PRO A 431 12.13 -26.30 54.69
CA PRO A 431 10.75 -26.77 54.49
C PRO A 431 9.68 -25.77 54.93
N ALA A 432 8.58 -25.71 54.18
CA ALA A 432 7.40 -24.93 54.53
C ALA A 432 6.43 -25.77 55.37
N ASP A 433 6.18 -25.25 56.57
CA ASP A 433 5.23 -25.71 57.57
C ASP A 433 3.78 -25.40 57.17
N GLU A 434 2.87 -26.06 57.86
CA GLU A 434 1.42 -26.13 57.65
C GLU A 434 0.66 -24.78 57.62
N ARG A 435 -0.57 -24.90 57.08
CA ARG A 435 -1.76 -24.04 57.25
C ARG A 435 -1.89 -22.87 56.26
N GLN A 436 -2.74 -23.04 55.26
CA GLN A 436 -4.10 -22.49 55.28
C GLN A 436 -4.90 -22.83 54.01
N LYS A 437 -6.02 -23.53 54.24
CA LYS A 437 -7.36 -23.33 53.66
C LYS A 437 -7.47 -22.59 52.31
N HIS A 438 -7.98 -23.26 51.28
CA HIS A 438 -9.41 -23.25 50.88
C HIS A 438 -9.59 -23.85 49.47
N VAL A 439 -10.42 -24.90 49.42
CA VAL A 439 -11.54 -25.10 48.48
C VAL A 439 -11.25 -24.92 46.98
N PHE A 440 -11.27 -26.03 46.23
CA PHE A 440 -12.37 -26.38 45.31
C PHE A 440 -12.14 -27.80 44.79
N GLY A 441 -12.95 -28.75 45.30
CA GLY A 441 -13.03 -30.10 44.76
C GLY A 441 -13.98 -30.13 43.56
N VAL A 442 -13.55 -30.76 42.47
CA VAL A 442 -14.44 -31.21 41.40
C VAL A 442 -14.29 -32.73 41.31
N SER A 443 -15.36 -33.43 41.71
CA SER A 443 -15.51 -34.88 41.61
C SER A 443 -16.13 -35.25 40.28
N LEU A 444 -15.56 -36.25 39.63
CA LEU A 444 -16.12 -36.99 38.50
C LEU A 444 -17.02 -38.13 39.02
N ARG A 445 -18.28 -38.22 38.57
CA ARG A 445 -18.80 -39.35 37.77
C ARG A 445 -20.33 -39.42 37.63
N ARG A 446 -20.73 -39.59 36.36
CA ARG A 446 -21.69 -40.54 35.75
C ARG A 446 -23.15 -40.64 36.22
N SER A 447 -24.00 -40.36 35.23
CA SER A 447 -25.08 -41.18 34.66
C SER A 447 -26.35 -41.44 35.48
N HIS A 448 -27.51 -41.04 34.96
CA HIS A 448 -28.52 -41.90 34.30
C HIS A 448 -29.84 -41.12 34.16
N GLY A 449 -30.52 -41.33 33.02
CA GLY A 449 -31.94 -41.68 32.99
C GLY A 449 -33.02 -40.66 33.38
N ASN A 450 -33.73 -40.23 32.34
CA ASN A 450 -35.19 -40.20 32.22
C ASN A 450 -36.07 -39.17 32.98
N ASN A 451 -36.78 -38.42 32.13
CA ASN A 451 -38.23 -38.21 32.12
C ASN A 451 -38.86 -36.99 32.84
N GLU A 452 -39.85 -36.45 32.11
CA GLU A 452 -41.02 -35.64 32.51
C GLU A 452 -40.95 -34.10 32.52
N ARG A 453 -41.59 -33.55 31.46
CA ARG A 453 -42.67 -32.55 31.42
C ARG A 453 -42.83 -31.59 32.61
N GLY A 454 -43.00 -30.30 32.30
CA GLY A 454 -43.69 -29.36 33.18
C GLY A 454 -43.51 -27.90 32.79
N GLU A 455 -44.57 -27.34 32.21
CA GLU A 455 -44.96 -25.94 32.02
C GLU A 455 -44.45 -24.89 33.02
N GLY A 456 -44.42 -23.62 32.57
CA GLY A 456 -44.90 -22.50 33.40
C GLY A 456 -44.03 -21.24 33.46
N HIS A 457 -44.49 -20.21 32.74
CA HIS A 457 -44.49 -18.77 33.08
C HIS A 457 -43.41 -18.19 34.03
N GLN A 458 -42.67 -17.18 33.55
CA GLN A 458 -43.02 -15.75 33.59
C GLN A 458 -42.02 -14.93 32.76
#